data_AF-X7ZCF8-F1
#
_entry.id   AF-X7ZCF8-F1
#
_cell.length_a   1.000
_cell.length_b   1.000
_cell.length_c   1.000
_cell.angle_alpha   90.00
_cell.angle_beta   90.00
_cell.angle_gamma   90.00
#
_symmetry.space_group_name_H-M   'P 1'
#
loop_
_entity.id
_entity.type
_entity.pdbx_description
1 polymer ?
#
loop_
_entity_poly.entity_id
_entity_poly.type
_entity_poly.pdbx_seq_one_letter_code
_entity_poly.pdbx_strand_id
1 'polypeptide(L)'
;MGPASDPAWARNDPTVNVARLVANNTRVWVYCGNGSPTDIDAGTANVGGLGTLEGLAIDSNRAFEDAYVANGGKNGVFNFLPGIHTWNHWANSCSR
;
A
#
# COMPACT_ATOMS: atom_id res chain seq x y z
N MET A 1 -2.07 -2.61 -21.69
CA MET A 1 -2.75 -3.70 -20.95
C MET A 1 -4.06 -4.01 -21.68
N GLY A 2 -4.49 -5.27 -21.70
CA GLY A 2 -5.71 -5.73 -22.39
C GLY A 2 -6.97 -5.71 -21.51
N PRO A 3 -8.05 -6.40 -21.94
CA PRO A 3 -9.28 -6.57 -21.16
C PRO A 3 -9.03 -7.11 -19.75
N ALA A 4 -9.99 -6.98 -18.84
CA ALA A 4 -9.83 -7.43 -17.45
C ALA A 4 -9.51 -8.93 -17.29
N SER A 5 -9.90 -9.76 -18.26
CA SER A 5 -9.58 -11.19 -18.30
C SER A 5 -8.19 -11.52 -18.84
N ASP A 6 -7.42 -10.52 -19.28
CA ASP A 6 -6.06 -10.71 -19.79
C ASP A 6 -5.13 -11.19 -18.65
N PRO A 7 -4.41 -12.33 -18.82
CA PRO A 7 -3.52 -12.85 -17.78
C PRO A 7 -2.38 -11.90 -17.40
N ALA A 8 -2.10 -10.88 -18.20
CA ALA A 8 -1.18 -9.82 -17.84
C ALA A 8 -1.60 -9.08 -16.55
N TRP A 9 -2.90 -9.00 -16.23
CA TRP A 9 -3.35 -8.41 -14.96
C TRP A 9 -2.83 -9.22 -13.77
N ALA A 10 -3.11 -10.52 -13.72
CA ALA A 10 -2.65 -11.42 -12.66
C ALA A 10 -1.12 -11.47 -12.57
N ARG A 11 -0.41 -11.37 -13.71
CA ARG A 11 1.07 -11.34 -13.72
C ARG A 11 1.65 -10.10 -13.02
N ASN A 12 0.96 -8.96 -13.06
CA ASN A 12 1.44 -7.70 -12.49
C ASN A 12 0.77 -7.37 -11.14
N ASP A 13 -0.13 -8.22 -10.65
CA ASP A 13 -0.77 -8.05 -9.35
C ASP A 13 0.18 -8.51 -8.22
N PRO A 14 0.58 -7.63 -7.29
CA PRO A 14 1.52 -7.96 -6.23
C PRO A 14 0.96 -8.99 -5.23
N THR A 15 -0.35 -8.95 -4.96
CA THR A 15 -1.01 -9.88 -4.03
C THR A 15 -1.05 -11.29 -4.61
N VAL A 16 -1.41 -11.43 -5.89
CA VAL A 16 -1.37 -12.73 -6.60
C VAL A 16 0.05 -13.31 -6.64
N ASN A 17 1.06 -12.45 -6.75
CA ASN A 17 2.47 -12.85 -6.87
C ASN A 17 3.22 -12.88 -5.53
N VAL A 18 2.55 -12.74 -4.39
CA VAL A 18 3.20 -12.55 -3.09
C VAL A 18 4.14 -13.69 -2.70
N ALA A 19 3.81 -14.93 -3.07
CA ALA A 19 4.66 -16.10 -2.82
C ALA A 19 6.06 -15.97 -3.44
N ARG A 20 6.20 -15.23 -4.55
CA ARG A 20 7.51 -14.96 -5.17
C ARG A 20 8.36 -14.03 -4.32
N LEU A 21 7.76 -13.02 -3.69
CA LEU A 21 8.45 -12.13 -2.76
C LEU A 21 8.93 -12.91 -1.54
N VAL A 22 8.09 -13.81 -1.01
CA VAL A 22 8.44 -14.67 0.13
C VAL A 22 9.56 -15.64 -0.23
N ALA A 23 9.44 -16.35 -1.35
CA ALA A 23 10.45 -17.32 -1.79
C ALA A 23 11.82 -16.67 -2.04
N ASN A 24 11.84 -15.44 -2.53
CA ASN A 24 13.08 -14.67 -2.74
C ASN A 24 13.59 -13.99 -1.46
N ASN A 25 12.89 -14.13 -0.34
CA ASN A 25 13.16 -13.41 0.91
C ASN A 25 13.30 -11.89 0.69
N THR A 26 12.55 -11.33 -0.26
CA THR A 26 12.61 -9.92 -0.61
C THR A 26 12.29 -9.08 0.61
N ARG A 27 13.16 -8.10 0.93
CA ARG A 27 12.84 -7.09 1.94
C ARG A 27 11.78 -6.16 1.36
N VAL A 28 10.60 -6.13 1.98
CA VAL A 28 9.51 -5.24 1.57
C VAL A 28 9.21 -4.20 2.63
N TRP A 29 8.87 -2.99 2.19
CA TRP A 29 8.35 -1.92 3.03
C TRP A 29 7.07 -1.42 2.38
N VAL A 30 5.94 -1.60 3.05
CA VAL A 30 4.62 -1.24 2.55
C VAL A 30 4.03 -0.19 3.48
N TYR A 31 3.64 0.94 2.91
CA TYR A 31 3.00 2.04 3.61
C TYR A 31 1.67 2.36 2.94
N CYS A 32 0.63 2.56 3.75
CA CYS A 32 -0.63 3.12 3.28
C CYS A 32 -1.29 3.94 4.40
N GLY A 33 -1.78 5.12 4.04
CA GLY A 33 -2.66 5.91 4.90
C GLY A 33 -4.06 5.31 4.97
N ASN A 34 -4.90 5.78 5.89
CA ASN A 34 -6.30 5.33 6.00
C ASN A 34 -7.33 6.36 5.48
N GLY A 35 -6.88 7.45 4.87
CA GLY A 35 -7.72 8.53 4.36
C GLY A 35 -8.03 9.63 5.39
N SER A 36 -7.56 9.50 6.63
CA SER A 36 -7.72 10.53 7.66
C SER A 36 -6.53 11.49 7.65
N PRO A 37 -6.73 12.81 7.44
CA PRO A 37 -5.65 13.78 7.48
C PRO A 37 -5.06 13.92 8.89
N THR A 38 -3.84 14.40 8.96
CA THR A 38 -3.08 14.68 10.19
C THR A 38 -2.53 16.11 10.15
N ASP A 39 -1.81 16.53 11.19
CA ASP A 39 -1.22 17.87 11.26
C ASP A 39 -0.22 18.16 10.12
N ILE A 40 0.40 17.14 9.52
CA ILE A 40 1.31 17.31 8.37
C ILE A 40 0.58 17.71 7.08
N ASP A 41 -0.75 17.61 7.06
CA ASP A 41 -1.61 17.99 5.94
C ASP A 41 -2.14 19.42 6.07
N ALA A 42 -1.63 20.20 7.02
CA ALA A 42 -1.97 21.61 7.16
C ALA A 42 -1.73 22.36 5.83
N GLY A 43 -2.80 22.94 5.30
CA GLY A 43 -2.79 23.64 4.00
C GLY A 43 -3.09 22.77 2.78
N THR A 44 -3.11 21.45 2.90
CA THR A 44 -3.47 20.51 1.81
C THR A 44 -4.67 19.61 2.12
N ALA A 45 -5.14 19.60 3.38
CA ALA A 45 -6.27 18.78 3.82
C ALA A 45 -7.59 19.02 3.04
N ASN A 46 -7.72 20.18 2.40
CA ASN A 46 -8.92 20.60 1.68
C ASN A 46 -8.90 20.17 0.21
N VAL A 47 -7.79 19.59 -0.28
CA VAL A 47 -7.68 19.11 -1.66
C VAL A 47 -8.55 17.87 -1.79
N GLY A 48 -9.60 17.98 -2.60
CA GLY A 48 -10.59 16.91 -2.78
C GLY A 48 -9.96 15.61 -3.29
N GLY A 49 -10.43 14.48 -2.75
CA GLY A 49 -10.06 13.14 -3.22
C GLY A 49 -8.84 12.53 -2.56
N LEU A 50 -7.96 13.30 -1.90
CA LEU A 50 -6.73 12.75 -1.30
C LEU A 50 -7.02 11.78 -0.15
N GLY A 51 -8.05 12.04 0.67
CA GLY A 51 -8.49 11.07 1.68
C GLY A 51 -9.19 9.85 1.08
N THR A 52 -9.94 10.06 -0.02
CA THR A 52 -10.70 9.00 -0.68
C THR A 52 -9.79 7.97 -1.36
N LEU A 53 -8.70 8.41 -1.99
CA LEU A 53 -7.75 7.50 -2.66
C LEU A 53 -7.10 6.54 -1.65
N GLU A 54 -6.64 7.04 -0.50
CA GLU A 54 -6.06 6.22 0.57
C GLU A 54 -7.13 5.32 1.20
N GLY A 55 -8.31 5.87 1.46
CA GLY A 55 -9.43 5.11 1.99
C GLY A 55 -9.86 3.95 1.08
N LEU A 56 -9.73 4.09 -0.24
CA LEU A 56 -9.99 3.01 -1.20
C LEU A 56 -8.84 1.98 -1.23
N ALA A 57 -7.60 2.43 -1.08
CA ALA A 57 -6.42 1.59 -1.20
C ALA A 57 -6.06 0.81 0.09
N ILE A 58 -6.49 1.27 1.26
CA ILE A 58 -6.05 0.68 2.53
C ILE A 58 -6.44 -0.80 2.67
N ASP A 59 -7.64 -1.18 2.21
CA ASP A 59 -8.11 -2.56 2.31
C ASP A 59 -7.28 -3.51 1.43
N SER A 60 -6.86 -3.08 0.23
CA SER A 60 -6.00 -3.89 -0.63
C SER A 60 -4.58 -4.04 -0.07
N ASN A 61 -4.08 -3.02 0.63
CA ASN A 61 -2.79 -3.08 1.32
C ASN A 61 -2.82 -4.04 2.52
N ARG A 62 -3.92 -4.05 3.28
CA ARG A 62 -4.13 -5.03 4.37
C ARG A 62 -4.26 -6.45 3.83
N ALA A 63 -5.05 -6.64 2.76
CA ALA A 63 -5.16 -7.93 2.10
C ALA A 63 -3.80 -8.44 1.57
N PHE A 64 -2.93 -7.54 1.10
CA PHE A 64 -1.56 -7.89 0.71
C PHE A 64 -0.71 -8.33 1.91
N GLU A 65 -0.79 -7.63 3.05
CA GLU A 65 -0.12 -8.05 4.30
C GLU A 65 -0.61 -9.44 4.74
N ASP A 66 -1.92 -9.65 4.80
CA ASP A 66 -2.53 -10.93 5.17
C ASP A 66 -2.03 -12.07 4.27
N ALA A 67 -2.02 -11.84 2.95
CA ALA A 67 -1.51 -12.81 1.99
C ALA A 67 0.01 -13.04 2.15
N TYR A 68 0.79 -12.00 2.44
CA TYR A 68 2.24 -12.11 2.69
C TYR A 68 2.52 -12.97 3.91
N VAL A 69 1.84 -12.71 5.03
CA VAL A 69 1.98 -13.48 6.28
C VAL A 69 1.49 -14.92 6.10
N ALA A 70 0.33 -15.12 5.45
CA ALA A 70 -0.22 -16.46 5.19
C ALA A 70 0.70 -17.33 4.32
N ASN A 71 1.50 -16.71 3.43
CA ASN A 71 2.51 -17.41 2.63
C ASN A 71 3.86 -17.60 3.36
N GLY A 72 3.98 -17.23 4.64
CA GLY A 72 5.19 -17.39 5.44
C GLY A 72 6.21 -16.24 5.30
N GLY A 73 5.78 -15.10 4.78
CA GLY A 73 6.59 -13.90 4.70
C GLY A 73 7.05 -13.40 6.07
N LYS A 74 8.33 -13.05 6.18
CA LYS A 74 8.98 -12.70 7.45
C LYS A 74 10.03 -11.59 7.35
N ASN A 75 10.13 -10.96 6.18
CA ASN A 75 11.10 -9.91 5.89
C ASN A 75 10.37 -8.65 5.39
N GLY A 76 9.23 -8.33 6.00
CA GLY A 76 8.36 -7.21 5.62
C GLY A 76 8.16 -6.24 6.77
N VAL A 77 8.02 -4.95 6.43
CA VAL A 77 7.52 -3.91 7.33
C VAL A 77 6.24 -3.36 6.72
N PHE A 78 5.16 -3.35 7.50
CA PHE A 78 3.84 -2.88 7.10
C PHE A 78 3.41 -1.73 8.02
N ASN A 79 3.23 -0.54 7.46
CA ASN A 79 2.91 0.67 8.21
C ASN A 79 1.56 1.23 7.75
N PHE A 80 0.53 1.00 8.57
CA PHE A 80 -0.83 1.50 8.33
C PHE A 80 -1.18 2.55 9.37
N LEU A 81 -0.95 3.82 9.03
CA LEU A 81 -1.08 4.97 9.92
C LEU A 81 -2.15 5.94 9.38
N PRO A 82 -2.64 6.90 10.19
CA PRO A 82 -3.41 8.02 9.66
C PRO A 82 -2.63 8.78 8.58
N GLY A 83 -3.28 9.06 7.46
CA GLY A 83 -2.70 9.82 6.35
C GLY A 83 -3.57 9.82 5.09
N ILE A 84 -3.27 10.74 4.19
CA ILE A 84 -3.97 10.98 2.90
C ILE A 84 -2.98 10.98 1.72
N HIS A 85 -3.47 11.06 0.47
CA HIS A 85 -2.68 10.99 -0.78
C HIS A 85 -1.74 12.18 -1.01
N THR A 86 -0.74 12.36 -0.14
CA THR A 86 0.17 13.50 -0.23
C THR A 86 1.63 13.06 -0.21
N TRP A 87 2.45 13.85 -0.89
CA TRP A 87 3.91 13.72 -0.84
C TRP A 87 4.47 13.84 0.57
N ASN A 88 3.83 14.62 1.46
CA ASN A 88 4.25 14.78 2.85
C ASN A 88 4.23 13.45 3.60
N HIS A 89 3.15 12.66 3.43
CA HIS A 89 3.04 11.32 4.02
C HIS A 89 4.07 10.35 3.45
N TRP A 90 4.26 10.35 2.12
CA TRP A 90 5.26 9.48 1.49
C TRP A 90 6.68 9.82 1.94
N ALA A 91 7.04 11.10 2.02
CA ALA A 91 8.34 11.54 2.53
C ALA A 91 8.55 11.11 3.99
N ASN A 92 7.54 11.26 4.86
CA ASN A 92 7.59 10.79 6.24
C ASN A 92 7.84 9.28 6.31
N SER A 93 7.19 8.50 5.43
CA SER A 93 7.36 7.03 5.40
C SER A 93 8.77 6.58 5.00
N CYS A 94 9.48 7.35 4.17
CA CYS A 94 10.87 7.08 3.76
C CYS A 94 11.92 7.52 4.80
N SER A 95 11.51 8.30 5.80
CA SER A 95 12.40 8.80 6.85
C SER A 95 12.47 7.91 8.10
N ARG A 96 11.80 6.77 8.07
CA ARG A 96 11.67 5.80 9.18
C ARG A 96 12.42 4.51 8.84
#